data_AF-A0A945C9K8-F1
#
_entry.id   AF-A0A945C9K8-F1
#
_cell.length_a   1.000
_cell.length_b   1.000
_cell.length_c   1.000
_cell.angle_alpha   90.00
_cell.angle_beta   90.00
_cell.angle_gamma   90.00
#
_symmetry.space_group_name_H-M   'P 1'
#
loop_
_entity.id
_entity.type
_entity.pdbx_description
1 polymer ?
#
loop_
_entity_poly.entity_id
_entity_poly.type
_entity_poly.pdbx_seq_one_letter_code
_entity_poly.pdbx_strand_id
1 'polypeptide(L)'
;MKKQTQVVVAIILGFTAFVGAIFIYSNKKSNEPAFLPVTEKKEVKEEQVVVAEEVQPVMTYQFSGPLQDVSGGKSTGVAKSNFEDGSYSLLATFDNLPEPIGTDFYEGWIVRQGTTFNVISTGKAVVEDGQYRNEYVANEDLTDHSFYVLTLEPDDGDPAPAGHILEGTMSEL
;
A
#
# COMPACT_ATOMS: atom_id res chain seq x y z
N MET A 1 34.54 4.68 9.61
CA MET A 1 33.17 4.51 9.08
C MET A 1 32.42 3.52 9.96
N LYS A 2 31.60 3.98 10.92
CA LYS A 2 30.77 3.14 11.82
C LYS A 2 29.44 3.80 12.24
N LYS A 3 29.09 4.96 11.66
CA LYS A 3 27.93 5.76 12.11
C LYS A 3 26.60 5.36 11.44
N GLN A 4 26.63 4.82 10.22
CA GLN A 4 25.39 4.44 9.51
C GLN A 4 24.67 3.25 10.14
N THR A 5 25.41 2.23 10.60
CA THR A 5 24.81 1.01 11.17
C THR A 5 24.06 1.25 12.48
N GLN A 6 24.44 2.25 13.27
CA GLN A 6 23.77 2.56 14.53
C GLN A 6 22.44 3.31 14.35
N VAL A 7 22.26 4.01 13.22
CA VAL A 7 21.01 4.75 12.93
C VAL A 7 19.91 3.78 12.48
N VAL A 8 20.23 2.80 11.64
CA VAL A 8 19.28 1.79 11.14
C VAL A 8 18.71 0.93 12.29
N VAL A 9 19.56 0.49 13.23
CA VAL A 9 19.13 -0.33 14.38
C VAL A 9 18.21 0.45 15.34
N ALA A 10 18.41 1.76 15.50
CA ALA A 10 17.57 2.59 16.37
C ALA A 10 16.15 2.81 15.80
N ILE A 11 16.01 2.85 14.47
CA ILE A 11 14.70 2.95 13.80
C ILE A 11 13.92 1.65 13.98
N ILE A 12 14.58 0.49 13.78
CA ILE A 12 13.97 -0.85 13.94
C ILE A 12 13.47 -1.10 15.38
N LEU A 13 14.25 -0.71 16.39
CA LEU A 13 13.86 -0.90 17.80
C LEU A 13 12.79 0.10 18.27
N GLY A 14 12.73 1.30 17.70
CA GLY A 14 11.65 2.25 17.97
C GLY A 14 10.30 1.81 17.38
N PHE A 15 10.33 1.12 16.24
CA PHE A 15 9.15 0.68 15.51
C PHE A 15 8.42 -0.48 16.20
N THR A 16 9.16 -1.49 16.68
CA THR A 16 8.59 -2.66 17.38
C THR A 16 7.92 -2.31 18.72
N ALA A 17 8.43 -1.33 19.47
CA ALA A 17 7.85 -0.93 20.75
C ALA A 17 6.58 -0.06 20.63
N PHE A 18 6.36 0.60 19.50
CA PHE A 18 5.27 1.57 19.33
C PHE A 18 3.99 0.92 18.76
N VAL A 19 4.11 -0.05 17.85
CA VAL A 19 2.94 -0.76 17.28
C VAL A 19 2.18 -1.54 18.36
N GLY A 20 2.90 -2.16 19.31
CA GLY A 20 2.27 -2.87 20.43
C GLY A 20 1.40 -1.99 21.35
N ALA A 21 1.64 -0.68 21.41
CA ALA A 21 0.88 0.24 22.25
C ALA A 21 -0.43 0.74 21.59
N ILE A 22 -0.47 0.85 20.26
CA ILE A 22 -1.66 1.30 19.52
C ILE A 22 -2.71 0.18 19.42
N PHE A 23 -2.29 -1.08 19.30
CA PHE A 23 -3.20 -2.21 19.09
C PHE A 23 -4.18 -2.46 20.24
N ILE A 24 -3.79 -2.15 21.49
CA ILE A 24 -4.69 -2.32 22.66
C ILE A 24 -5.89 -1.37 22.59
N TYR A 25 -5.81 -0.26 21.85
CA TYR A 25 -6.85 0.78 21.85
C TYR A 25 -7.91 0.63 20.76
N SER A 26 -7.61 -0.03 19.63
CA SER A 26 -8.45 0.06 18.43
C SER A 26 -9.56 -1.00 18.30
N ASN A 27 -9.55 -2.05 19.13
CA ASN A 27 -10.50 -3.17 18.96
C ASN A 27 -11.87 -2.92 19.63
N LYS A 28 -12.63 -1.93 19.16
CA LYS A 28 -14.01 -1.69 19.62
C LYS A 28 -14.97 -1.27 18.49
N LYS A 29 -15.60 -2.30 17.92
CA LYS A 29 -16.94 -2.36 17.26
C LYS A 29 -17.21 -1.60 15.96
N SER A 30 -17.77 -2.32 14.98
CA SER A 30 -19.05 -2.06 14.26
C SER A 30 -19.36 -3.27 13.34
N ASN A 31 -20.28 -4.16 13.70
CA ASN A 31 -21.69 -4.23 13.27
C ASN A 31 -21.92 -4.37 11.75
N GLU A 32 -22.11 -5.63 11.35
CA GLU A 32 -22.56 -6.14 10.05
C GLU A 32 -24.08 -5.94 9.87
N PRO A 33 -24.57 -5.66 8.65
CA PRO A 33 -25.93 -6.06 8.28
C PRO A 33 -25.97 -7.02 7.09
N ALA A 34 -26.75 -8.10 7.30
CA ALA A 34 -27.14 -9.09 6.31
C ALA A 34 -28.06 -8.49 5.22
N PHE A 35 -27.86 -8.90 3.96
CA PHE A 35 -28.88 -8.79 2.92
C PHE A 35 -29.01 -10.10 2.14
N LEU A 36 -30.25 -10.59 2.05
CA LEU A 36 -30.67 -11.79 1.32
C LEU A 36 -30.90 -11.48 -0.18
N PRO A 37 -30.85 -12.52 -1.04
CA PRO A 37 -30.88 -12.35 -2.49
C PRO A 37 -32.32 -12.22 -3.01
N VAL A 38 -32.53 -11.35 -4.01
CA VAL A 38 -33.75 -11.32 -4.81
C VAL A 38 -33.38 -11.68 -6.25
N THR A 39 -33.92 -12.82 -6.69
CA THR A 39 -33.93 -13.27 -8.07
C THR A 39 -35.14 -12.66 -8.76
N GLU A 40 -34.93 -11.87 -9.81
CA GLU A 40 -35.98 -11.56 -10.78
C GLU A 40 -35.41 -11.66 -12.20
N LYS A 41 -35.96 -12.63 -12.94
CA LYS A 41 -35.59 -12.96 -14.32
C LYS A 41 -36.39 -12.03 -15.23
N LYS A 42 -35.71 -11.15 -15.98
CA LYS A 42 -36.37 -10.34 -17.02
C LYS A 42 -35.66 -10.51 -18.36
N GLU A 43 -36.54 -10.63 -19.35
CA GLU A 43 -36.37 -11.05 -20.74
C GLU A 43 -35.54 -10.07 -21.57
N VAL A 44 -34.59 -10.61 -22.33
CA VAL A 44 -33.58 -9.87 -23.12
C VAL A 44 -34.15 -9.54 -24.50
N LYS A 45 -34.21 -8.25 -24.81
CA LYS A 45 -34.42 -7.72 -26.16
C LYS A 45 -33.05 -7.27 -26.68
N GLU A 46 -32.59 -7.89 -27.76
CA GLU A 46 -31.30 -7.55 -28.40
C GLU A 46 -31.34 -6.12 -28.96
N GLU A 47 -30.68 -5.22 -28.25
CA GLU A 47 -30.35 -3.88 -28.71
C GLU A 47 -28.85 -3.85 -29.00
N GLN A 48 -28.47 -3.41 -30.20
CA GLN A 48 -27.09 -3.43 -30.67
C GLN A 48 -26.22 -2.54 -29.78
N VAL A 49 -25.39 -3.19 -28.95
CA VAL A 49 -24.45 -2.56 -28.03
C VAL A 49 -23.32 -1.96 -28.86
N VAL A 50 -23.38 -0.65 -29.07
CA VAL A 50 -22.21 0.13 -29.48
C VAL A 50 -21.27 0.08 -28.28
N VAL A 51 -20.23 -0.74 -28.36
CA VAL A 51 -19.18 -0.82 -27.33
C VAL A 51 -18.45 0.52 -27.35
N ALA A 52 -18.91 1.44 -26.50
CA ALA A 52 -18.15 2.61 -26.14
C ALA A 52 -16.92 2.08 -25.40
N GLU A 53 -15.75 2.20 -26.02
CA GLU A 53 -14.47 1.96 -25.38
C GLU A 53 -14.39 2.95 -24.21
N GLU A 54 -14.56 2.43 -22.98
CA GLU A 54 -14.43 3.23 -21.77
C GLU A 54 -12.98 3.72 -21.69
N VAL A 55 -12.79 4.99 -22.06
CA VAL A 55 -11.49 5.66 -21.89
C VAL A 55 -11.28 5.83 -20.40
N GLN A 56 -10.53 4.89 -19.81
CA GLN A 56 -10.08 4.98 -18.43
C GLN A 56 -9.37 6.34 -18.24
N PRO A 57 -9.72 7.12 -17.21
CA PRO A 57 -9.04 8.39 -16.97
C PRO A 57 -7.54 8.14 -16.77
N VAL A 58 -6.71 8.82 -17.54
CA VAL A 58 -5.26 8.79 -17.36
C VAL A 58 -4.96 9.55 -16.08
N MET A 59 -4.73 8.83 -14.99
CA MET A 59 -4.32 9.42 -13.71
C MET A 59 -2.98 10.14 -13.89
N THR A 60 -2.98 11.46 -13.72
CA THR A 60 -1.76 12.26 -13.63
C THR A 60 -1.23 12.20 -12.20
N TYR A 61 0.02 11.78 -12.03
CA TYR A 61 0.67 11.76 -10.73
C TYR A 61 1.49 13.04 -10.54
N GLN A 62 1.51 13.59 -9.33
CA GLN A 62 2.30 14.77 -8.95
C GLN A 62 3.63 14.38 -8.31
N PHE A 63 3.68 13.22 -7.64
CA PHE A 63 4.85 12.72 -6.94
C PHE A 63 5.25 11.35 -7.48
N SER A 64 6.55 11.07 -7.49
CA SER A 64 7.11 9.77 -7.86
C SER A 64 8.43 9.51 -7.15
N GLY A 65 8.74 8.25 -6.88
CA GLY A 65 10.01 7.84 -6.29
C GLY A 65 10.40 6.41 -6.67
N PRO A 66 11.67 6.15 -7.01
CA PRO A 66 12.14 4.78 -7.17
C PRO A 66 12.22 4.08 -5.81
N LEU A 67 11.89 2.79 -5.79
CA LEU A 67 11.98 1.92 -4.62
C LEU A 67 13.16 0.96 -4.79
N GLN A 68 13.95 0.82 -3.72
CA GLN A 68 15.16 0.00 -3.71
C GLN A 68 15.06 -1.13 -2.71
N ASP A 69 15.65 -2.27 -3.07
CA ASP A 69 15.79 -3.43 -2.18
C ASP A 69 16.66 -3.12 -0.97
N VAL A 70 16.12 -3.37 0.22
CA VAL A 70 16.83 -3.27 1.50
C VAL A 70 16.95 -4.60 2.24
N SER A 71 16.44 -5.67 1.63
CA SER A 71 16.51 -7.05 2.12
C SER A 71 17.77 -7.79 1.67
N GLY A 72 18.50 -7.24 0.69
CA GLY A 72 19.64 -7.88 0.03
C GLY A 72 19.27 -8.66 -1.24
N GLY A 73 18.03 -8.54 -1.71
CA GLY A 73 17.54 -9.07 -2.97
C GLY A 73 17.91 -8.19 -4.17
N LYS A 74 17.08 -8.28 -5.22
CA LYS A 74 17.22 -7.51 -6.48
C LYS A 74 15.91 -6.88 -6.91
N SER A 75 14.93 -6.81 -6.01
CA SER A 75 13.63 -6.27 -6.32
C SER A 75 13.75 -4.75 -6.52
N THR A 76 12.89 -4.20 -7.36
CA THR A 76 12.82 -2.76 -7.60
C THR A 76 11.36 -2.34 -7.65
N GLY A 77 11.10 -1.04 -7.59
CA GLY A 77 9.75 -0.55 -7.83
C GLY A 77 9.71 0.94 -8.07
N VAL A 78 8.51 1.45 -8.27
CA VAL A 78 8.21 2.87 -8.34
C VAL A 78 6.93 3.11 -7.56
N ALA A 79 6.94 4.07 -6.64
CA ALA A 79 5.74 4.60 -6.01
C ALA A 79 5.40 5.95 -6.62
N LYS A 80 4.11 6.19 -6.88
CA LYS A 80 3.58 7.44 -7.40
C LYS A 80 2.36 7.86 -6.61
N SER A 81 2.20 9.15 -6.35
CA SER A 81 1.01 9.66 -5.70
C SER A 81 0.52 11.00 -6.29
N ASN A 82 -0.74 11.30 -6.01
CA ASN A 82 -1.43 12.52 -6.40
C ASN A 82 -2.39 12.92 -5.27
N PHE A 83 -2.65 14.22 -5.13
CA PHE A 83 -3.78 14.73 -4.36
C PHE A 83 -4.56 15.74 -5.21
N GLU A 84 -5.78 15.36 -5.58
CA GLU A 84 -6.62 16.15 -6.48
C GLU A 84 -8.09 15.99 -6.07
N ASP A 85 -8.87 17.06 -6.18
CA ASP A 85 -10.30 17.09 -5.82
C ASP A 85 -10.63 16.55 -4.41
N GLY A 86 -9.71 16.72 -3.46
CA GLY A 86 -9.86 16.25 -2.08
C GLY A 86 -9.58 14.76 -1.88
N SER A 87 -9.08 14.07 -2.90
CA SER A 87 -8.73 12.65 -2.86
C SER A 87 -7.23 12.45 -3.08
N TYR A 88 -6.60 11.74 -2.15
CA TYR A 88 -5.27 11.18 -2.32
C TYR A 88 -5.37 9.86 -3.08
N SER A 89 -4.43 9.64 -4.00
CA SER A 89 -4.26 8.36 -4.69
C SER A 89 -2.79 7.96 -4.71
N LEU A 90 -2.52 6.69 -4.50
CA LEU A 90 -1.20 6.08 -4.56
C LEU A 90 -1.24 4.86 -5.45
N LEU A 91 -0.19 4.71 -6.26
CA LEU A 91 0.12 3.49 -6.98
C LEU A 91 1.60 3.16 -6.79
N ALA A 92 1.89 1.98 -6.24
CA ALA A 92 3.21 1.39 -6.25
C ALA A 92 3.23 0.13 -7.14
N THR A 93 4.24 0.01 -7.99
CA THR A 93 4.46 -1.16 -8.86
C THR A 93 5.84 -1.74 -8.60
N PHE A 94 5.95 -3.06 -8.64
CA PHE A 94 7.16 -3.76 -8.23
C PHE A 94 7.63 -4.76 -9.28
N ASP A 95 8.95 -4.87 -9.41
CA ASP A 95 9.62 -5.80 -10.32
C ASP A 95 10.54 -6.73 -9.54
N ASN A 96 10.62 -7.97 -10.01
CA ASN A 96 11.49 -9.01 -9.45
C ASN A 96 11.26 -9.28 -7.95
N LEU A 97 10.03 -9.13 -7.46
CA LEU A 97 9.67 -9.64 -6.13
C LEU A 97 9.65 -11.17 -6.18
N PRO A 98 10.26 -11.87 -5.21
CA PRO A 98 10.08 -13.30 -5.08
C PRO A 98 8.63 -13.63 -4.72
N GLU A 99 8.18 -14.83 -5.06
CA GLU A 99 6.86 -15.28 -4.59
C GLU A 99 6.89 -15.47 -3.06
N PRO A 100 5.89 -14.93 -2.32
CA PRO A 100 5.75 -15.20 -0.89
C PRO A 100 5.63 -16.69 -0.58
N ILE A 101 6.13 -17.10 0.59
CA ILE A 101 6.09 -18.50 1.01
C ILE A 101 4.83 -18.74 1.83
N GLY A 102 4.09 -19.81 1.49
CA GLY A 102 2.94 -20.23 2.27
C GLY A 102 1.79 -19.21 2.20
N THR A 103 1.49 -18.58 3.34
CA THR A 103 0.43 -17.58 3.48
C THR A 103 0.97 -16.16 3.61
N ASP A 104 2.29 -15.98 3.53
CA ASP A 104 2.90 -14.65 3.59
C ASP A 104 2.41 -13.78 2.42
N PHE A 105 2.42 -12.46 2.62
CA PHE A 105 1.98 -11.51 1.60
C PHE A 105 2.77 -10.21 1.68
N TYR A 106 2.77 -9.46 0.59
CA TYR A 106 3.36 -8.13 0.58
C TYR A 106 2.37 -7.08 1.07
N GLU A 107 2.81 -6.14 1.90
CA GLU A 107 2.01 -5.01 2.39
C GLU A 107 2.72 -3.68 2.17
N GLY A 108 1.96 -2.69 1.70
CA GLY A 108 2.46 -1.34 1.48
C GLY A 108 2.24 -0.44 2.69
N TRP A 109 3.13 0.54 2.84
CA TRP A 109 3.07 1.56 3.88
C TRP A 109 3.51 2.90 3.35
N ILE A 110 2.81 3.97 3.72
CA ILE A 110 3.27 5.35 3.54
C ILE A 110 3.63 5.96 4.88
N VAL A 111 4.73 6.71 4.91
CA VAL A 111 5.38 7.17 6.12
C VAL A 111 5.65 8.66 6.02
N ARG A 112 5.12 9.41 6.98
CA ARG A 112 5.53 10.78 7.28
C ARG A 112 6.71 10.72 8.24
N GLN A 113 7.88 11.14 7.78
CA GLN A 113 9.10 11.18 8.58
C GLN A 113 9.21 12.51 9.36
N GLY A 114 10.00 12.53 10.44
CA GLY A 114 10.29 13.75 11.21
C GLY A 114 9.61 13.82 12.59
N THR A 115 9.31 15.03 13.05
CA THR A 115 8.79 15.27 14.41
C THR A 115 7.33 14.84 14.58
N THR A 116 6.55 14.86 13.51
CA THR A 116 5.18 14.34 13.46
C THR A 116 5.19 12.98 12.74
N PHE A 117 5.98 12.04 13.25
CA PHE A 117 6.08 10.70 12.67
C PHE A 117 4.71 10.03 12.60
N ASN A 118 4.33 9.54 11.42
CA ASN A 118 3.09 8.81 11.21
C ASN A 118 3.26 7.76 10.11
N VAL A 119 2.59 6.63 10.27
CA VAL A 119 2.67 5.47 9.37
C VAL A 119 1.24 5.02 9.08
N ILE A 120 0.95 4.79 7.81
CA ILE A 120 -0.36 4.34 7.33
C ILE A 120 -0.15 3.10 6.46
N SER A 121 -0.84 2.02 6.81
CA SER A 121 -0.93 0.85 5.92
C SER A 121 -1.73 1.21 4.69
N THR A 122 -1.22 0.82 3.53
CA THR A 122 -1.90 0.93 2.24
C THR A 122 -2.44 -0.43 1.78
N GLY A 123 -2.45 -1.43 2.65
CA GLY A 123 -3.00 -2.76 2.43
C GLY A 123 -2.11 -3.70 1.62
N LYS A 124 -2.63 -4.91 1.38
CA LYS A 124 -1.93 -5.98 0.67
C LYS A 124 -1.63 -5.56 -0.78
N ALA A 125 -0.42 -5.84 -1.25
CA ALA A 125 -0.14 -5.80 -2.68
C ALA A 125 -0.85 -6.96 -3.39
N VAL A 126 -1.38 -6.69 -4.57
CA VAL A 126 -2.09 -7.66 -5.41
C VAL A 126 -1.32 -7.89 -6.70
N VAL A 127 -1.48 -9.07 -7.30
CA VAL A 127 -0.90 -9.36 -8.61
C VAL A 127 -1.92 -9.01 -9.68
N GLU A 128 -1.55 -8.10 -10.57
CA GLU A 128 -2.32 -7.74 -11.76
C GLU A 128 -1.40 -7.78 -12.97
N ASP A 129 -1.84 -8.44 -14.04
CA ASP A 129 -1.05 -8.66 -15.26
C ASP A 129 0.35 -9.24 -15.02
N GLY A 130 0.49 -10.07 -13.98
CA GLY A 130 1.75 -10.72 -13.60
C GLY A 130 2.74 -9.81 -12.87
N GLN A 131 2.32 -8.60 -12.47
CA GLN A 131 3.12 -7.68 -11.67
C GLN A 131 2.43 -7.41 -10.33
N TYR A 132 3.22 -7.36 -9.25
CA TYR A 132 2.70 -6.90 -7.96
C TYR A 132 2.46 -5.40 -8.01
N ARG A 133 1.30 -4.97 -7.50
CA ARG A 133 0.88 -3.58 -7.40
C ARG A 133 0.25 -3.34 -6.03
N ASN A 134 0.43 -2.14 -5.49
CA ASN A 134 -0.27 -1.68 -4.30
C ASN A 134 -0.94 -0.34 -4.60
N GLU A 135 -2.26 -0.31 -4.43
CA GLU A 135 -3.10 0.85 -4.71
C GLU A 135 -3.80 1.30 -3.43
N TYR A 136 -3.89 2.61 -3.24
CA TYR A 136 -4.52 3.19 -2.07
C TYR A 136 -5.15 4.53 -2.39
N VAL A 137 -6.32 4.78 -1.80
CA VAL A 137 -7.10 6.00 -1.96
C VAL A 137 -7.58 6.46 -0.60
N ALA A 138 -7.51 7.77 -0.34
CA ALA A 138 -8.01 8.39 0.89
C ALA A 138 -8.65 9.75 0.61
N ASN A 139 -9.65 10.13 1.41
CA ASN A 139 -10.33 11.43 1.31
C ASN A 139 -9.67 12.48 2.21
N GLU A 140 -8.34 12.51 2.22
CA GLU A 140 -7.52 13.46 2.96
C GLU A 140 -6.17 13.65 2.25
N ASP A 141 -5.49 14.76 2.53
CA ASP A 141 -4.18 15.03 1.95
C ASP A 141 -3.08 14.27 2.71
N LEU A 142 -2.48 13.29 2.03
CA LEU A 142 -1.36 12.46 2.54
C LEU A 142 -0.07 12.70 1.75
N THR A 143 0.04 13.83 1.04
CA THR A 143 1.23 14.17 0.24
C THR A 143 2.50 14.35 1.08
N ASP A 144 2.37 14.59 2.38
CA ASP A 144 3.50 14.65 3.32
C ASP A 144 3.95 13.27 3.85
N HIS A 145 3.24 12.18 3.52
CA HIS A 145 3.69 10.80 3.70
C HIS A 145 4.56 10.35 2.52
N SER A 146 5.65 11.08 2.31
CA SER A 146 6.50 10.97 1.12
C SER A 146 7.42 9.74 1.10
N PHE A 147 7.47 8.92 2.15
CA PHE A 147 8.29 7.72 2.18
C PHE A 147 7.43 6.45 2.07
N TYR A 148 7.72 5.61 1.08
CA TYR A 148 7.02 4.35 0.86
C TYR A 148 7.87 3.18 1.35
N VAL A 149 7.23 2.19 1.97
CA VAL A 149 7.84 0.92 2.38
C VAL A 149 6.97 -0.23 1.90
N LEU A 150 7.60 -1.28 1.37
CA LEU A 150 6.99 -2.59 1.12
C LEU A 150 7.56 -3.59 2.12
N THR A 151 6.71 -4.31 2.80
CA THR A 151 7.09 -5.38 3.73
C THR A 151 6.57 -6.74 3.25
N LEU A 152 7.21 -7.82 3.71
CA LEU A 152 6.72 -9.20 3.60
C LEU A 152 6.17 -9.63 4.96
N GLU A 153 4.86 -9.75 5.04
CA GLU A 153 4.09 -10.01 6.26
C GLU A 153 3.65 -11.48 6.36
N PRO A 154 3.77 -12.11 7.54
CA PRO A 154 3.12 -13.38 7.81
C PRO A 154 1.61 -13.19 8.00
N ASP A 155 0.82 -14.18 7.58
CA ASP A 155 -0.63 -14.22 7.87
C ASP A 155 -0.89 -14.92 9.22
N ASP A 156 -0.33 -14.36 10.29
CA ASP A 156 -0.39 -14.91 11.66
C ASP A 156 -1.29 -14.11 12.62
N GLY A 157 -1.87 -13.01 12.14
CA GLY A 157 -2.72 -12.12 12.91
C GLY A 157 -1.98 -11.08 13.75
N ASP A 158 -0.65 -10.99 13.66
CA ASP A 158 0.14 -9.86 14.18
C ASP A 158 0.13 -8.72 13.15
N PRO A 159 -0.40 -7.53 13.48
CA PRO A 159 -0.40 -6.39 12.57
C PRO A 159 0.94 -5.62 12.56
N ALA A 160 1.93 -6.04 13.35
CA ALA A 160 3.24 -5.40 13.36
C ALA A 160 3.99 -5.70 12.06
N PRO A 161 4.56 -4.68 11.39
CA PRO A 161 5.21 -4.94 10.11
C PRO A 161 6.46 -5.81 10.28
N ALA A 162 6.59 -6.78 9.40
CA ALA A 162 7.66 -7.77 9.41
C ALA A 162 8.83 -7.34 8.50
N GLY A 163 9.23 -8.18 7.54
CA GLY A 163 10.47 -7.99 6.80
C GLY A 163 10.37 -6.82 5.82
N HIS A 164 11.19 -5.78 5.97
CA HIS A 164 11.30 -4.70 4.98
C HIS A 164 11.97 -5.20 3.71
N ILE A 165 11.31 -5.00 2.56
CA ILE A 165 11.77 -5.50 1.25
C ILE A 165 12.21 -4.35 0.37
N LEU A 166 11.32 -3.38 0.14
CA LEU A 166 11.59 -2.19 -0.67
C LEU A 166 11.30 -0.93 0.12
N GLU A 167 12.07 0.12 -0.12
CA GLU A 167 11.73 1.46 0.38
C GLU A 167 12.21 2.57 -0.57
N GLY A 168 11.61 3.75 -0.46
CA GLY A 168 12.01 4.91 -1.25
C GLY A 168 11.21 6.17 -0.91
N THR A 169 11.77 7.32 -1.30
CA THR A 169 11.12 8.64 -1.14
C THR A 169 10.48 9.06 -2.45
N MET A 170 9.20 9.41 -2.40
CA MET A 170 8.48 10.11 -3.45
C MET A 170 8.79 11.60 -3.39
N SER A 171 9.14 12.19 -4.52
CA SER A 171 9.33 13.63 -4.69
C SER A 171 8.44 14.13 -5.81
N GLU A 172 8.18 15.44 -5.82
CA GLU A 172 7.47 16.10 -6.92
C GLU A 172 8.15 15.82 -8.26
N LEU A 173 7.35 15.60 -9.32
CA LEU A 173 7.79 15.25 -10.68
C LEU A 173 8.32 16.44 -11.49
#